data_AF-A0A1A8DFP7-F1
#
_entry.id   AF-A0A1A8DFP7-F1
#
_cell.length_a   1.000
_cell.length_b   1.000
_cell.length_c   1.000
_cell.angle_alpha   90.00
_cell.angle_beta   90.00
_cell.angle_gamma   90.00
#
_symmetry.space_group_name_H-M   'P 1'
#
loop_
_entity.id
_entity.type
_entity.pdbx_description
1 polymer ?
#
loop_
_entity_poly.entity_id
_entity_poly.type
_entity_poly.pdbx_seq_one_letter_code
_entity_poly.pdbx_strand_id
1 'polypeptide(L)'
;PFALVYRWFLFYQPAPVIHLFHIFSGLALAAFNFGPQLYHSVICVFVQFLMLRLMGRTVTAVLSSFTFQMVYLLLGYYYTATEEYDIKWTMPHCVLTLKLIGLSFDFYDGGKEAPQLSEEQKKSALTSVPSLLEVFGFSYFYGG
;
A
#
# COMPACT_ATOMS: atom_id res chain seq x y z
N PRO A 1 0.21 19.06 11.78
CA PRO A 1 -0.70 19.96 11.00
C PRO A 1 -1.71 19.18 10.12
N PHE A 2 -1.26 18.20 9.32
CA PHE A 2 -2.16 17.42 8.43
C PHE A 2 -3.27 16.66 9.16
N ALA A 3 -2.98 16.07 10.33
CA ALA A 3 -4.00 15.39 11.13
C ALA A 3 -5.11 16.31 11.67
N LEU A 4 -4.80 17.59 11.95
CA LEU A 4 -5.79 18.57 12.38
C LEU A 4 -6.68 19.00 11.21
N VAL A 5 -6.11 19.19 10.02
CA VAL A 5 -6.86 19.46 8.77
C VAL A 5 -7.78 18.30 8.42
N TYR A 6 -7.28 17.06 8.52
CA TYR A 6 -8.08 15.86 8.31
C TYR A 6 -9.28 15.81 9.25
N ARG A 7 -9.05 16.04 10.55
CA ARG A 7 -10.10 15.99 11.56
C ARG A 7 -11.13 17.12 11.43
N TRP A 8 -10.71 18.31 11.02
CA TRP A 8 -11.61 19.47 10.97
C TRP A 8 -12.40 19.58 9.67
N PHE A 9 -11.85 19.13 8.54
CA PHE A 9 -12.46 19.38 7.22
C PHE A 9 -12.84 18.10 6.46
N LEU A 10 -12.16 16.98 6.69
CA LEU A 10 -12.28 15.77 5.86
C LEU A 10 -13.05 14.63 6.53
N PHE A 11 -13.32 14.70 7.83
CA PHE A 11 -13.93 13.61 8.59
C PHE A 11 -15.36 13.24 8.14
N TYR A 12 -16.08 14.18 7.51
CA TYR A 12 -17.43 13.98 6.96
C TYR A 12 -17.47 13.96 5.42
N GLN A 13 -16.31 13.93 4.76
CA GLN A 13 -16.21 13.97 3.30
C GLN A 13 -16.33 12.57 2.69
N PRO A 14 -16.76 12.45 1.43
CA PRO A 14 -16.91 11.16 0.78
C PRO A 14 -15.55 10.48 0.58
N ALA A 15 -15.53 9.14 0.59
CA ALA A 15 -14.32 8.32 0.52
C ALA A 15 -13.31 8.73 -0.58
N PRO A 16 -13.72 9.09 -1.82
CA PRO A 16 -12.78 9.53 -2.86
C PRO A 16 -11.98 10.78 -2.46
N VAL A 17 -12.60 11.72 -1.76
CA VAL A 17 -11.95 12.98 -1.31
C VAL A 17 -10.91 12.67 -0.24
N ILE A 18 -11.23 11.74 0.66
CA ILE A 18 -10.30 11.26 1.69
C ILE A 18 -9.11 10.56 1.04
N HIS A 19 -9.34 9.65 0.09
CA HIS A 19 -8.26 8.97 -0.62
C HIS A 19 -7.37 9.95 -1.39
N LEU A 20 -7.97 10.93 -2.10
CA LEU A 20 -7.20 11.98 -2.77
C LEU A 20 -6.33 12.77 -1.79
N PHE A 21 -6.87 13.15 -0.63
CA PHE A 21 -6.09 13.84 0.40
C PHE A 21 -4.92 12.99 0.90
N HIS A 22 -5.13 11.70 1.16
CA HIS A 22 -4.06 10.79 1.55
C HIS A 22 -2.99 10.66 0.47
N ILE A 23 -3.39 10.53 -0.79
CA ILE A 23 -2.46 10.44 -1.93
C ILE A 23 -1.63 11.71 -2.03
N PHE A 24 -2.26 12.89 -2.07
CA PHE A 24 -1.54 14.14 -2.23
C PHE A 24 -0.64 14.45 -1.04
N SER A 25 -1.12 14.28 0.19
CA SER A 25 -0.31 14.53 1.39
C SER A 25 0.85 13.54 1.51
N GLY A 26 0.60 12.24 1.28
CA GLY A 26 1.63 11.21 1.34
C GLY A 26 2.67 11.34 0.23
N LEU A 27 2.25 11.60 -1.02
CA LEU A 27 3.18 11.85 -2.13
C LEU A 27 3.97 13.14 -1.94
N ALA A 28 3.36 14.21 -1.43
CA ALA A 28 4.09 15.46 -1.14
C ALA A 28 5.17 15.25 -0.08
N LEU A 29 4.87 14.51 0.99
CA LEU A 29 5.85 14.15 2.03
C LEU A 29 6.96 13.26 1.47
N ALA A 30 6.61 12.26 0.66
CA ALA A 30 7.58 11.36 0.02
C ALA A 30 8.48 12.11 -0.97
N ALA A 31 7.93 13.01 -1.78
CA ALA A 31 8.67 13.83 -2.73
C ALA A 31 9.61 14.82 -2.02
N PHE A 32 9.16 15.43 -0.91
CA PHE A 32 10.00 16.32 -0.10
C PHE A 32 11.20 15.59 0.49
N ASN A 33 11.03 14.34 0.95
CA ASN A 33 12.09 13.62 1.64
C ASN A 33 13.03 12.84 0.70
N PHE A 34 12.52 12.29 -0.41
CA PHE A 34 13.28 11.36 -1.28
C PHE A 34 13.39 11.84 -2.73
N GLY A 35 12.80 12.99 -3.06
CA GLY A 35 12.84 13.57 -4.40
C GLY A 35 12.35 12.55 -5.46
N PRO A 36 13.05 12.41 -6.60
CA PRO A 36 12.58 11.58 -7.71
C PRO A 36 12.46 10.09 -7.35
N GLN A 37 13.19 9.59 -6.35
CA GLN A 37 13.22 8.17 -5.94
C GLN A 37 11.85 7.63 -5.48
N LEU A 38 10.86 8.53 -5.28
CA LEU A 38 9.47 8.14 -5.00
C LEU A 38 8.87 7.24 -6.09
N TYR A 39 9.40 7.26 -7.31
CA TYR A 39 8.89 6.47 -8.44
C TYR A 39 8.86 4.97 -8.12
N HIS A 40 9.84 4.46 -7.35
CA HIS A 40 9.89 3.08 -6.90
C HIS A 40 8.60 2.68 -6.17
N SER A 41 8.16 3.52 -5.24
CA SER A 41 6.91 3.28 -4.49
C SER A 41 5.68 3.32 -5.39
N VAL A 42 5.59 4.31 -6.29
CA VAL A 42 4.44 4.50 -7.20
C VAL A 42 4.28 3.31 -8.13
N ILE A 43 5.39 2.82 -8.70
CA ILE A 43 5.38 1.64 -9.58
C ILE A 43 4.93 0.41 -8.81
N CYS A 44 5.44 0.15 -7.60
CA CYS A 44 5.05 -1.01 -6.80
C CYS A 44 3.56 -1.01 -6.44
N VAL A 45 3.00 0.16 -6.09
CA VAL A 45 1.56 0.31 -5.82
C VAL A 45 0.74 0.03 -7.08
N PHE A 46 1.16 0.57 -8.22
CA PHE A 46 0.49 0.35 -9.50
C PHE A 46 0.53 -1.12 -9.94
N VAL A 47 1.68 -1.78 -9.82
CA VAL A 47 1.83 -3.21 -10.11
C VAL A 47 0.95 -4.05 -9.18
N GLN A 48 0.90 -3.70 -7.88
CA GLN A 48 0.02 -4.40 -6.93
C GLN A 48 -1.45 -4.31 -7.37
N PHE A 49 -1.92 -3.12 -7.75
CA PHE A 49 -3.28 -2.94 -8.28
C PHE A 49 -3.55 -3.83 -9.50
N LEU A 50 -2.61 -3.89 -10.45
CA LEU A 50 -2.74 -4.76 -11.62
C LEU A 50 -2.79 -6.24 -11.23
N MET A 51 -1.96 -6.69 -10.29
CA MET A 51 -1.99 -8.08 -9.81
C MET A 51 -3.35 -8.44 -9.20
N LEU A 52 -3.89 -7.58 -8.32
CA LEU A 52 -5.22 -7.81 -7.71
C LEU A 52 -6.33 -7.87 -8.76
N ARG A 53 -6.27 -7.00 -9.77
CA ARG A 53 -7.32 -6.91 -10.80
C ARG A 53 -7.23 -8.02 -11.85
N LEU A 54 -6.03 -8.43 -12.24
CA LEU A 54 -5.82 -9.41 -13.31
C LEU A 54 -5.83 -10.86 -12.80
N MET A 55 -5.29 -11.11 -11.60
CA MET A 55 -5.17 -12.48 -11.05
C MET A 55 -6.33 -12.84 -10.12
N GLY A 56 -7.10 -11.84 -9.66
CA GLY A 56 -8.28 -12.04 -8.82
C GLY A 56 -7.94 -12.64 -7.46
N ARG A 57 -8.92 -13.32 -6.85
CA ARG A 57 -8.84 -13.90 -5.50
C ARG A 57 -8.20 -15.28 -5.50
N THR A 58 -6.97 -15.37 -5.96
CA THR A 58 -6.25 -16.64 -6.10
C THR A 58 -5.05 -16.68 -5.17
N VAL A 59 -4.67 -17.89 -4.72
CA VAL A 59 -3.42 -18.09 -3.97
C VAL A 59 -2.22 -17.67 -4.81
N THR A 60 -2.28 -17.87 -6.12
CA THR A 60 -1.25 -17.41 -7.06
C THR A 60 -1.10 -15.89 -7.03
N ALA A 61 -2.19 -15.12 -6.95
CA ALA A 61 -2.13 -13.66 -6.80
C ALA A 61 -1.37 -13.24 -5.53
N VAL A 62 -1.64 -13.89 -4.41
CA VAL A 62 -0.97 -13.62 -3.12
C VAL A 62 0.52 -13.97 -3.21
N LEU A 63 0.87 -15.16 -3.71
CA LEU A 63 2.26 -15.59 -3.83
C LEU A 63 3.06 -14.73 -4.81
N SER A 64 2.45 -14.35 -5.94
CA SER A 64 3.08 -13.44 -6.90
C SER A 64 3.26 -12.04 -6.33
N SER A 65 2.27 -11.51 -5.60
CA SER A 65 2.38 -10.22 -4.91
C SER A 65 3.51 -10.24 -3.88
N PHE A 66 3.52 -11.26 -3.01
CA PHE A 66 4.57 -11.45 -2.02
C PHE A 66 5.96 -11.51 -2.67
N THR A 67 6.12 -12.37 -3.67
CA THR A 67 7.41 -12.56 -4.36
C THR A 67 7.87 -11.27 -5.02
N PHE A 68 7.00 -10.58 -5.76
CA PHE A 68 7.36 -9.34 -6.44
C PHE A 68 7.76 -8.24 -5.45
N GLN A 69 6.94 -8.00 -4.41
CA GLN A 69 7.22 -6.93 -3.44
C GLN A 69 8.51 -7.22 -2.66
N MET A 70 8.72 -8.47 -2.23
CA MET A 70 9.95 -8.86 -1.51
C MET A 70 11.19 -8.79 -2.39
N VAL A 71 11.14 -9.31 -3.63
CA VAL A 71 12.27 -9.25 -4.55
C VAL A 71 12.63 -7.80 -4.88
N TYR A 72 11.63 -6.95 -5.14
CA TYR A 72 11.87 -5.53 -5.43
C TYR A 72 12.53 -4.82 -4.24
N LEU A 73 12.03 -5.06 -3.02
CA LEU A 73 12.62 -4.51 -1.79
C LEU A 73 14.07 -4.98 -1.60
N LEU A 74 14.33 -6.28 -1.76
CA LEU A 74 15.67 -6.87 -1.62
C LEU A 74 16.66 -6.31 -2.65
N LEU A 75 16.23 -6.18 -3.92
CA LEU A 75 17.04 -5.53 -4.95
C LEU A 75 17.29 -4.06 -4.61
N GLY A 76 16.27 -3.35 -4.12
CA GLY A 76 16.40 -1.99 -3.63
C GLY A 76 17.51 -1.88 -2.58
N TYR A 77 17.46 -2.72 -1.54
CA TYR A 77 18.52 -2.78 -0.53
C TYR A 77 19.88 -3.16 -1.10
N TYR A 78 19.96 -4.12 -2.02
CA TYR A 78 21.21 -4.55 -2.63
C TYR A 78 21.90 -3.42 -3.40
N TYR A 79 21.18 -2.70 -4.27
CA TYR A 79 21.74 -1.59 -5.05
C TYR A 79 22.01 -0.33 -4.23
N THR A 80 21.38 -0.24 -3.07
CA THR A 80 21.39 0.95 -2.23
C THR A 80 22.27 0.77 -0.98
N ALA A 81 22.79 -0.44 -0.77
CA ALA A 81 23.70 -0.79 0.31
C ALA A 81 25.01 -0.02 0.16
N THR A 82 25.29 0.83 1.15
CA THR A 82 26.54 1.54 1.34
C THR A 82 27.06 1.20 2.73
N GLU A 83 28.37 1.34 2.96
CA GLU A 83 28.99 1.14 4.28
C GLU A 83 28.47 2.16 5.32
N GLU A 84 27.91 3.28 4.85
CA GLU A 84 27.29 4.32 5.69
C GLU A 84 25.78 4.07 5.86
N TYR A 85 25.28 4.27 7.09
CA TYR A 85 23.86 4.19 7.44
C TYR A 85 23.10 5.37 6.82
N ASP A 86 22.65 5.20 5.59
CA ASP A 86 21.86 6.20 4.89
C ASP A 86 20.35 5.93 5.01
N ILE A 87 19.59 6.92 5.48
CA ILE A 87 18.13 6.90 5.43
C ILE A 87 17.70 7.12 3.97
N LYS A 88 17.54 6.04 3.23
CA LYS A 88 17.15 6.05 1.82
C LYS A 88 15.69 5.67 1.64
N TRP A 89 15.20 5.79 0.41
CA TRP A 89 13.82 5.47 0.03
C TRP A 89 13.40 4.03 0.37
N THR A 90 14.35 3.12 0.57
CA THR A 90 14.12 1.71 0.94
C THR A 90 13.48 1.55 2.33
N MET A 91 13.74 2.48 3.27
CA MET A 91 13.20 2.45 4.63
C MET A 91 11.66 2.55 4.68
N PRO A 92 11.02 3.60 4.14
CA PRO A 92 9.55 3.63 4.04
C PRO A 92 9.01 2.60 3.04
N HIS A 93 9.82 2.18 2.06
CA HIS A 93 9.42 1.16 1.10
C HIS A 93 9.16 -0.19 1.79
N CYS A 94 9.92 -0.54 2.83
CA CYS A 94 9.66 -1.75 3.62
C CYS A 94 8.23 -1.78 4.22
N VAL A 95 7.80 -0.66 4.82
CA VAL A 95 6.44 -0.54 5.38
C VAL A 95 5.40 -0.64 4.26
N LEU A 96 5.66 0.00 3.11
CA LEU A 96 4.78 -0.09 1.95
C LEU A 96 4.67 -1.53 1.41
N THR A 97 5.80 -2.25 1.30
CA THR A 97 5.83 -3.66 0.90
C THR A 97 4.92 -4.49 1.80
N LEU A 98 5.01 -4.34 3.12
CA LEU A 98 4.14 -5.05 4.07
C LEU A 98 2.66 -4.70 3.86
N LYS A 99 2.34 -3.41 3.64
CA LYS A 99 0.97 -2.97 3.36
C LYS A 99 0.41 -3.59 2.07
N LEU A 100 1.20 -3.62 1.00
CA LEU A 100 0.79 -4.17 -0.30
C LEU A 100 0.62 -5.70 -0.25
N ILE A 101 1.48 -6.39 0.48
CA ILE A 101 1.35 -7.82 0.75
C ILE A 101 0.08 -8.08 1.57
N GLY A 102 -0.12 -7.37 2.67
CA GLY A 102 -1.33 -7.47 3.51
C GLY A 102 -2.61 -7.26 2.70
N LEU A 103 -2.64 -6.24 1.84
CA LEU A 103 -3.76 -5.97 0.94
C LEU A 103 -4.09 -7.17 0.03
N SER A 104 -3.07 -7.93 -0.43
CA SER A 104 -3.31 -9.12 -1.23
C SER A 104 -3.94 -10.26 -0.44
N PHE A 105 -3.55 -10.43 0.84
CA PHE A 105 -4.18 -11.37 1.75
C PHE A 105 -5.63 -10.96 2.07
N ASP A 106 -5.86 -9.69 2.38
CA ASP A 106 -7.19 -9.13 2.68
C ASP A 106 -8.15 -9.34 1.50
N PHE A 107 -7.68 -9.14 0.27
CA PHE A 107 -8.47 -9.37 -0.94
C PHE A 107 -8.74 -10.87 -1.21
N TYR A 108 -7.78 -11.74 -0.91
CA TYR A 108 -7.96 -13.19 -0.99
C TYR A 108 -8.97 -13.68 0.04
N ASP A 109 -8.88 -13.22 1.29
CA ASP A 109 -9.77 -13.59 2.38
C ASP A 109 -11.21 -13.10 2.16
N GLY A 110 -11.39 -11.97 1.47
CA GLY A 110 -12.71 -11.50 1.02
C GLY A 110 -13.44 -12.42 0.02
N GLY A 111 -12.79 -13.49 -0.45
CA GLY A 111 -13.41 -14.56 -1.24
C GLY A 111 -13.89 -15.76 -0.43
N LYS A 112 -13.57 -15.85 0.86
CA LYS A 112 -13.91 -16.99 1.72
C LYS A 112 -15.23 -16.74 2.46
N GLU A 113 -15.88 -17.82 2.89
CA GLU A 113 -17.08 -17.72 3.70
C GLU A 113 -16.75 -17.28 5.14
N ALA A 114 -17.65 -16.51 5.74
CA ALA A 114 -17.46 -15.97 7.10
C ALA A 114 -17.10 -17.01 8.18
N PRO A 115 -17.63 -18.26 8.19
CA PRO A 115 -17.24 -19.26 9.18
C PRO A 115 -15.77 -19.73 9.07
N GLN A 116 -15.14 -19.53 7.92
CA GLN A 116 -13.76 -19.94 7.63
C GLN A 116 -12.73 -18.86 8.03
N LEU A 117 -13.20 -17.67 8.38
CA LEU A 117 -12.38 -16.51 8.71
C LEU A 117 -12.27 -16.32 10.21
N SER A 118 -11.07 -15.98 10.69
CA SER A 118 -10.88 -15.49 12.06
C SER A 118 -11.58 -14.13 12.25
N GLU A 119 -11.79 -13.74 13.51
CA GLU A 119 -12.39 -12.43 13.82
C GLU A 119 -11.57 -11.24 13.29
N GLU A 120 -10.26 -11.39 13.16
CA GLU A 120 -9.40 -10.38 12.55
C GLU A 120 -9.57 -10.34 11.03
N GLN A 121 -9.56 -11.51 10.38
CA GLN A 121 -9.75 -11.59 8.93
C GLN A 121 -11.11 -11.06 8.51
N LYS A 122 -12.17 -11.27 9.30
CA LYS A 122 -13.50 -10.69 9.02
C LYS A 122 -13.49 -9.17 8.99
N LYS A 123 -12.64 -8.51 9.78
CA LYS A 123 -12.55 -7.04 9.85
C LYS A 123 -11.78 -6.46 8.66
N SER A 124 -10.78 -7.17 8.17
CA SER A 124 -9.90 -6.70 7.09
C SER A 124 -10.28 -7.24 5.70
N ALA A 125 -11.09 -8.30 5.63
CA ALA A 125 -11.47 -8.96 4.39
C ALA A 125 -12.10 -8.01 3.38
N LEU A 126 -11.51 -7.95 2.19
CA LEU A 126 -11.92 -7.04 1.13
C LEU A 126 -12.86 -7.73 0.13
N THR A 127 -14.16 -7.46 0.30
CA THR A 127 -15.25 -8.11 -0.45
C THR A 127 -15.46 -7.57 -1.87
N SER A 128 -14.81 -6.48 -2.25
CA SER A 128 -14.83 -5.93 -3.61
C SER A 128 -13.42 -5.73 -4.17
N VAL A 129 -13.29 -5.67 -5.49
CA VAL A 129 -12.01 -5.30 -6.12
C VAL A 129 -11.74 -3.83 -5.81
N PRO A 130 -10.60 -3.47 -5.19
CA PRO A 130 -10.30 -2.09 -4.87
C PRO A 130 -10.01 -1.30 -6.15
N SER A 131 -10.51 -0.07 -6.20
CA SER A 131 -10.16 0.89 -7.24
C SER A 131 -8.71 1.34 -7.09
N LEU A 132 -8.14 1.86 -8.19
CA LEU A 132 -6.79 2.42 -8.17
C LEU A 132 -6.65 3.51 -7.10
N LEU A 133 -7.69 4.33 -6.93
CA LEU A 133 -7.72 5.40 -5.95
C LEU A 133 -7.68 4.87 -4.51
N GLU A 134 -8.40 3.80 -4.21
CA GLU A 134 -8.40 3.17 -2.89
C GLU A 134 -7.04 2.55 -2.58
N VAL A 135 -6.42 1.83 -3.54
CA VAL A 135 -5.09 1.24 -3.35
C VAL A 135 -4.05 2.33 -3.08
N PHE A 136 -4.02 3.39 -3.90
CA PHE A 136 -3.11 4.51 -3.69
C PHE A 136 -3.39 5.26 -2.38
N GLY A 137 -4.65 5.51 -2.04
CA GLY A 137 -5.05 6.18 -0.80
C GLY A 137 -4.69 5.37 0.44
N PHE A 138 -4.81 4.05 0.39
CA PHE A 138 -4.36 3.14 1.43
C PHE A 138 -2.84 3.15 1.57
N SER A 139 -2.10 3.06 0.46
CA SER A 139 -0.64 3.03 0.44
C SER A 139 0.00 4.32 0.96
N TYR A 140 -0.54 5.48 0.60
CA TYR A 140 0.02 6.79 0.96
C TYR A 140 -0.64 7.44 2.18
N PHE A 141 -1.49 6.70 2.91
CA PHE A 141 -2.03 7.19 4.18
C PHE A 141 -0.92 7.42 5.21
N TYR A 142 -0.75 8.68 5.62
CA TYR A 142 0.31 9.11 6.53
C TYR A 142 0.12 8.64 7.98
N GLY A 143 -1.08 8.14 8.33
CA GLY A 143 -1.44 7.76 9.71
C GLY A 143 -1.17 6.31 10.08
N GLY A 144 -0.64 5.50 9.15
CA GLY A 144 -0.50 4.05 9.31
C GLY A 144 -1.62 3.29 8.64
#